data_AF-A0A2V9PBW6-F1
#
_entry.id   AF-A0A2V9PBW6-F1
#
_cell.length_a   1.000
_cell.length_b   1.000
_cell.length_c   1.000
_cell.angle_alpha   90.00
_cell.angle_beta   90.00
_cell.angle_gamma   90.00
#
_symmetry.space_group_name_H-M   'P 1'
#
loop_
_entity.id
_entity.type
_entity.pdbx_description
1 polymer ?
#
loop_
_entity_poly.entity_id
_entity_poly.type
_entity_poly.pdbx_seq_one_letter_code
_entity_poly.pdbx_strand_id
1 'polypeptide(L)'
;MAEGPPSIVVTGISGNLGRRLLPMLSGFRVIGVDFRLPETTLPIQFTKMDLGLESSCLEFLQLLRDVRPVAVVHLAFVMDAVRTGVLGHDRMWQINVAGTARVMEAVSEANREWPM
;
A
#
# COMPACT_ATOMS: atom_id res chain seq x y z
N MET A 1 -16.49 18.20 -17.03
CA MET A 1 -15.83 16.93 -17.42
C MET A 1 -16.20 15.92 -16.36
N ALA A 2 -16.69 14.73 -16.72
CA ALA A 2 -17.03 13.74 -15.70
C ALA A 2 -15.72 13.30 -15.03
N GLU A 3 -15.56 13.63 -13.76
CA GLU A 3 -14.43 13.18 -12.95
C GLU A 3 -14.48 11.65 -12.93
N GLY A 4 -13.36 10.99 -13.24
CA GLY A 4 -13.29 9.53 -13.22
C GLY A 4 -13.59 8.98 -11.82
N PRO A 5 -13.75 7.65 -11.66
CA PRO A 5 -14.00 7.07 -10.34
C PRO A 5 -12.89 7.49 -9.36
N PRO A 6 -13.22 7.81 -8.09
CA PRO A 6 -12.23 8.23 -7.11
C PRO A 6 -11.16 7.15 -6.92
N SER A 7 -9.93 7.59 -6.67
CA SER A 7 -8.80 6.67 -6.55
C SER A 7 -8.60 6.19 -5.11
N ILE A 8 -8.27 4.91 -4.93
CA ILE A 8 -7.88 4.33 -3.63
C ILE A 8 -6.51 3.66 -3.79
N VAL A 9 -5.61 3.92 -2.84
CA VAL A 9 -4.33 3.19 -2.75
C VAL A 9 -4.47 2.05 -1.74
N VAL A 10 -4.01 0.85 -2.10
CA VAL A 10 -4.05 -0.33 -1.21
C VAL A 10 -2.66 -0.94 -1.11
N THR A 11 -2.03 -0.88 0.07
CA THR A 11 -0.77 -1.59 0.33
C THR A 11 -1.04 -3.06 0.66
N GLY A 12 -0.11 -3.96 0.37
CA GLY A 12 -0.30 -5.39 0.61
C GLY A 12 -1.39 -6.00 -0.27
N ILE A 13 -1.64 -5.41 -1.45
CA ILE A 13 -2.73 -5.80 -2.35
C ILE A 13 -2.61 -7.26 -2.82
N SER A 14 -1.39 -7.80 -2.84
CA SER A 14 -1.10 -9.16 -3.29
C SER A 14 -1.28 -10.19 -2.17
N GLY A 15 -1.44 -9.73 -0.93
CA GLY A 15 -1.75 -10.57 0.23
C GLY A 15 -3.17 -11.13 0.21
N ASN A 16 -3.44 -12.08 1.11
CA ASN A 16 -4.74 -12.75 1.21
C ASN A 16 -5.90 -11.75 1.40
N LEU A 17 -5.71 -10.71 2.22
CA LEU A 17 -6.74 -9.69 2.43
C LEU A 17 -6.89 -8.78 1.22
N GLY A 18 -5.77 -8.33 0.61
CA GLY A 18 -5.79 -7.48 -0.57
C GLY A 18 -6.54 -8.12 -1.75
N ARG A 19 -6.27 -9.40 -2.04
CA ARG A 19 -6.95 -10.15 -3.10
C ARG A 19 -8.46 -10.32 -2.87
N ARG A 20 -8.90 -10.39 -1.60
CA ARG A 20 -10.32 -10.49 -1.23
C ARG A 20 -11.02 -9.13 -1.24
N LEU A 21 -10.29 -8.06 -0.91
CA LEU A 21 -10.80 -6.71 -0.92
C LEU A 21 -10.97 -6.17 -2.35
N LEU A 22 -10.04 -6.47 -3.26
CA LEU A 22 -10.01 -5.91 -4.61
C LEU A 22 -11.35 -6.03 -5.38
N PRO A 23 -12.04 -7.19 -5.42
CA PRO A 23 -13.35 -7.29 -6.09
C PRO A 23 -14.44 -6.39 -5.47
N MET A 24 -14.32 -6.05 -4.19
CA MET A 24 -15.29 -5.20 -3.46
C MET A 24 -15.09 -3.72 -3.75
N LEU A 25 -13.99 -3.33 -4.40
CA LEU A 25 -13.63 -1.94 -4.71
C LEU A 25 -13.97 -1.55 -6.16
N SER A 26 -14.91 -2.24 -6.82
CA SER A 26 -15.23 -2.05 -8.25
C SER A 26 -15.71 -0.64 -8.64
N GLY A 27 -16.14 0.18 -7.66
CA GLY A 27 -16.51 1.58 -7.87
C GLY A 27 -15.34 2.58 -7.84
N PHE A 28 -14.12 2.11 -7.58
CA PHE A 28 -12.93 2.94 -7.41
C PHE A 28 -11.87 2.62 -8.46
N ARG A 29 -11.03 3.61 -8.78
CA ARG A 29 -9.76 3.35 -9.44
C ARG A 29 -8.77 2.85 -8.39
N VAL A 30 -8.48 1.56 -8.39
CA VAL A 30 -7.58 0.95 -7.39
C VAL A 30 -6.12 1.00 -7.87
N ILE A 31 -5.26 1.55 -7.01
CA ILE A 31 -3.81 1.52 -7.15
C ILE A 31 -3.27 0.55 -6.08
N GLY A 32 -2.82 -0.61 -6.52
CA GLY A 32 -2.22 -1.62 -5.66
C GLY A 32 -0.73 -1.37 -5.43
N VAL A 33 -0.29 -1.47 -4.19
CA VAL A 33 1.12 -1.32 -3.78
C VAL A 33 1.57 -2.58 -3.06
N ASP A 34 2.60 -3.24 -3.57
CA ASP A 34 3.19 -4.42 -2.95
C ASP A 34 4.59 -4.68 -3.55
N PHE A 35 5.42 -5.49 -2.91
CA PHE A 35 6.70 -5.90 -3.49
C PHE A 35 6.53 -7.06 -4.48
N ARG A 36 5.39 -7.76 -4.45
CA ARG A 36 5.00 -8.81 -5.41
C ARG A 36 3.75 -8.41 -6.18
N LEU A 37 3.68 -8.77 -7.46
CA LEU A 37 2.49 -8.54 -8.27
C LEU A 37 1.29 -9.37 -7.75
N PRO A 38 0.05 -8.84 -7.71
CA PRO A 38 -1.11 -9.62 -7.29
C PRO A 38 -1.49 -10.62 -8.38
N GLU A 39 -1.76 -11.86 -7.98
CA GLU A 39 -2.35 -12.88 -8.86
C GLU A 39 -3.86 -12.61 -9.00
N THR A 40 -4.21 -11.78 -9.98
CA THR A 40 -5.59 -11.37 -10.27
C THR A 40 -5.79 -11.14 -11.76
N THR A 41 -7.02 -11.36 -12.24
CA THR A 41 -7.47 -10.98 -13.58
C THR A 41 -8.19 -9.64 -13.60
N LEU A 42 -8.45 -9.05 -12.43
CA LEU A 42 -9.11 -7.75 -12.32
C LEU A 42 -8.18 -6.63 -12.77
N PRO A 43 -8.71 -5.60 -13.47
CA PRO A 43 -7.91 -4.46 -13.87
C PRO A 43 -7.45 -3.68 -12.63
N ILE A 44 -6.14 -3.56 -12.44
CA ILE A 44 -5.54 -2.82 -11.34
C ILE A 44 -4.29 -2.08 -11.82
N GLN A 45 -4.11 -0.85 -11.35
CA GLN A 45 -2.82 -0.17 -11.51
C GLN A 45 -1.89 -0.62 -10.39
N PHE A 46 -0.67 -1.01 -10.72
CA PHE A 46 0.24 -1.61 -9.74
C PHE A 46 1.55 -0.83 -9.64
N THR A 47 1.95 -0.54 -8.41
CA THR A 47 3.24 0.05 -8.08
C THR A 47 4.03 -0.94 -7.22
N LYS A 48 5.15 -1.42 -7.74
CA LYS A 48 6.05 -2.29 -6.98
C LYS A 48 6.79 -1.46 -5.94
N MET A 49 6.63 -1.78 -4.66
CA MET A 49 7.29 -1.06 -3.56
C MET A 49 7.54 -1.98 -2.38
N ASP A 50 8.74 -1.89 -1.79
CA ASP A 50 9.09 -2.59 -0.56
C ASP A 50 9.05 -1.61 0.64
N LEU A 51 7.97 -1.65 1.42
CA LEU A 51 7.79 -0.80 2.59
C LEU A 51 8.80 -1.06 3.72
N GLY A 52 9.56 -2.16 3.64
CA GLY A 52 10.68 -2.42 4.54
C GLY A 52 11.88 -1.50 4.30
N LEU A 53 11.99 -0.89 3.11
CA LEU A 53 13.07 0.02 2.74
C LEU A 53 12.74 1.46 3.13
N GLU A 54 13.76 2.24 3.52
CA GLU A 54 13.58 3.64 3.89
C GLU A 54 13.11 4.52 2.72
N SER A 55 13.59 4.23 1.51
CA SER A 55 13.21 4.96 0.29
C SER A 55 11.70 4.92 0.01
N SER A 56 11.02 3.88 0.50
CA SER A 56 9.57 3.70 0.31
C SER A 56 8.74 4.86 0.85
N CYS A 57 9.22 5.61 1.87
CA CYS A 57 8.50 6.78 2.38
C CYS A 57 8.35 7.85 1.30
N LEU A 58 9.44 8.19 0.61
CA LEU A 58 9.44 9.21 -0.43
C LEU A 58 8.70 8.70 -1.69
N GLU A 59 8.91 7.44 -2.05
CA GLU A 59 8.20 6.81 -3.18
C GLU A 59 6.68 6.80 -2.95
N PHE A 60 6.23 6.50 -1.72
CA PHE A 60 4.81 6.52 -1.37
C PHE A 60 4.26 7.94 -1.34
N LEU A 61 4.99 8.91 -0.78
CA LEU A 61 4.61 10.32 -0.82
C LEU A 61 4.39 10.80 -2.26
N GLN A 62 5.31 10.47 -3.17
CA GLN A 62 5.18 10.83 -4.58
C GLN A 62 3.94 10.19 -5.21
N LEU A 63 3.71 8.89 -4.94
CA LEU A 63 2.50 8.20 -5.38
C LEU A 63 1.22 8.91 -4.92
N LEU A 64 1.15 9.32 -3.65
CA LEU A 64 -0.01 10.02 -3.10
C LEU A 64 -0.23 11.38 -3.77
N ARG A 65 0.83 12.13 -4.07
CA ARG A 65 0.76 13.41 -4.78
C ARG A 65 0.26 13.26 -6.22
N ASP A 66 0.72 12.21 -6.90
CA ASP A 66 0.35 11.97 -8.30
C ASP A 66 -1.09 11.44 -8.41
N VAL A 67 -1.48 10.53 -7.52
CA VAL A 67 -2.78 9.85 -7.55
C VAL A 67 -3.88 10.67 -6.90
N ARG A 68 -3.55 11.45 -5.85
CA ARG A 68 -4.49 12.14 -4.95
C ARG A 68 -5.66 11.23 -4.53
N PRO A 69 -5.37 10.09 -3.88
CA PRO A 69 -6.41 9.14 -3.54
C PRO A 69 -7.34 9.70 -2.46
N VAL A 70 -8.60 9.31 -2.49
CA VAL A 70 -9.58 9.66 -1.44
C VAL A 70 -9.40 8.81 -0.18
N ALA A 71 -8.68 7.68 -0.28
CA ALA A 71 -8.37 6.79 0.83
C ALA A 71 -7.11 5.97 0.58
N VAL A 72 -6.43 5.61 1.68
CA VAL A 72 -5.34 4.63 1.72
C VAL A 72 -5.77 3.46 2.61
N VAL A 73 -5.74 2.24 2.08
CA VAL A 73 -5.96 1.01 2.84
C VAL A 73 -4.62 0.32 3.04
N HIS A 74 -4.11 0.33 4.28
CA HIS A 74 -2.81 -0.26 4.60
C HIS A 74 -2.96 -1.72 5.05
N LEU A 75 -2.72 -2.68 4.14
CA LEU A 75 -2.77 -4.12 4.43
C LEU A 75 -1.39 -4.80 4.35
N ALA A 76 -0.33 -4.04 4.07
CA ALA A 76 1.02 -4.60 4.01
C ALA A 76 1.47 -5.07 5.38
N PHE A 77 1.67 -6.38 5.52
CA PHE A 77 2.30 -6.99 6.67
C PHE A 77 3.02 -8.27 6.25
N VAL A 78 3.98 -8.70 7.07
CA VAL A 78 4.58 -10.03 7.03
C VAL A 78 4.38 -10.69 8.39
N MET A 79 3.86 -11.91 8.37
CA MET A 79 3.95 -12.83 9.50
C MET A 79 4.84 -13.98 9.06
N ASP A 80 5.89 -14.25 9.83
CA ASP A 80 6.66 -15.47 9.63
C ASP A 80 5.88 -16.64 10.24
N ALA A 81 5.71 -17.71 9.48
CA ALA A 81 4.96 -18.89 9.87
C ALA A 81 5.87 -20.11 9.88
N VAL A 82 6.89 -20.17 10.75
CA VAL A 82 7.59 -21.45 10.96
C VAL A 82 8.03 -21.74 12.39
N ARG A 83 7.59 -22.93 12.82
CA ARG A 83 7.92 -23.83 13.93
C ARG A 83 9.44 -24.09 14.18
N THR A 84 10.37 -23.41 13.51
CA THR A 84 11.80 -23.83 13.40
C THR A 84 12.85 -22.78 13.82
N GLY A 85 12.46 -21.72 14.52
CA GLY A 85 13.38 -21.05 15.47
C GLY A 85 14.47 -20.12 14.91
N VAL A 86 14.42 -19.68 13.66
CA VAL A 86 15.27 -18.57 13.19
C VAL A 86 14.40 -17.45 12.66
N LEU A 87 14.25 -16.42 13.49
CA LEU A 87 13.30 -15.31 13.37
C LEU A 87 13.70 -14.31 12.28
N GLY A 88 12.83 -14.10 11.29
CA GLY A 88 12.82 -12.88 10.47
C GLY A 88 12.29 -11.65 11.23
N HIS A 89 12.60 -11.50 12.52
CA HIS A 89 12.03 -10.46 13.39
C HIS A 89 12.36 -9.06 12.89
N ASP A 90 13.58 -8.84 12.43
CA ASP A 90 14.01 -7.57 11.86
C ASP A 90 13.21 -7.23 10.61
N ARG A 91 12.96 -8.21 9.73
CA ARG A 91 12.16 -8.00 8.52
C ARG A 91 10.70 -7.73 8.83
N MET A 92 10.13 -8.46 9.79
CA MET A 92 8.76 -8.23 10.27
C MET A 92 8.64 -6.84 10.90
N TRP A 93 9.61 -6.42 11.72
CA TRP A 93 9.63 -5.09 12.31
C TRP A 93 9.78 -4.00 11.23
N GLN A 94 10.70 -4.18 10.29
CA GLN A 94 10.94 -3.25 9.18
C GLN A 94 9.68 -3.01 8.35
N ILE A 95 8.88 -4.05 8.08
CA ILE A 95 7.65 -3.92 7.29
C ILE A 95 6.47 -3.47 8.15
N ASN A 96 6.18 -4.21 9.23
CA ASN A 96 4.94 -4.02 9.99
C ASN A 96 4.96 -2.76 10.85
N VAL A 97 6.13 -2.39 11.38
CA VAL A 97 6.28 -1.23 12.28
C VAL A 97 6.85 -0.05 11.51
N ALA A 98 8.10 -0.16 11.03
CA ALA A 98 8.73 0.96 10.34
C ALA A 98 8.04 1.28 9.01
N GLY A 99 7.61 0.27 8.25
CA GLY A 99 6.84 0.47 7.02
C GLY A 99 5.50 1.15 7.25
N THR A 100 4.80 0.82 8.34
CA THR A 100 3.59 1.55 8.75
C THR A 100 3.88 3.00 9.09
N ALA A 101 4.95 3.29 9.85
CA ALA A 101 5.35 4.66 10.14
C ALA A 101 5.63 5.46 8.87
N ARG A 102 6.32 4.87 7.88
CA ARG A 102 6.60 5.50 6.57
C ARG A 102 5.31 5.81 5.79
N VAL A 103 4.33 4.90 5.80
CA VAL A 103 3.02 5.14 5.17
C VAL A 103 2.31 6.31 5.86
N MET A 104 2.30 6.35 7.20
CA MET A 104 1.66 7.43 7.95
C MET A 104 2.34 8.78 7.76
N GLU A 105 3.67 8.80 7.70
CA GLU A 105 4.46 10.00 7.39
C GLU A 105 4.13 10.53 5.99
N ALA A 106 4.18 9.66 4.99
CA ALA A 106 3.85 10.01 3.60
C ALA A 106 2.41 10.53 3.46
N VAL A 107 1.44 9.91 4.14
CA VAL A 107 0.04 10.40 4.18
C VAL A 107 -0.03 11.78 4.85
N SER A 108 0.65 11.97 5.96
CA SER A 108 0.65 13.25 6.68
C SER A 108 1.24 14.37 5.82
N GLU A 109 2.39 14.14 5.20
CA GLU A 109 3.06 15.12 4.34
C GLU A 109 2.29 15.37 3.03
N ALA A 110 1.64 14.36 2.45
CA ALA A 110 0.79 14.54 1.27
C ALA A 110 -0.43 15.44 1.55
N ASN A 111 -0.90 15.49 2.79
CA ASN A 111 -2.06 16.29 3.19
C ASN A 111 -1.70 17.65 3.81
N ARG A 112 -0.41 17.92 4.08
CA ARG A 112 0.03 19.15 4.77
C ARG A 112 -0.29 20.45 4.00
N GLU A 113 -0.35 20.39 2.68
CA GLU A 113 -0.63 21.54 1.80
C GLU A 113 -1.99 21.42 1.09
N TRP A 114 -2.88 20.53 1.54
CA TRP A 114 -4.18 20.38 0.91
C TRP A 114 -5.04 21.63 1.19
N PRO A 115 -5.46 22.39 0.16
CA PRO A 115 -6.37 23.51 0.37
C PRO A 115 -7.72 22.95 0.85
N MET A 116 -8.08 23.27 2.10
CA MET A 116 -9.40 23.02 2.67
C MET A 116 -10.48 23.78 1.89
#